data_AF-A0A2H4SRX6-F1
#
_entry.id   AF-A0A2H4SRX6-F1
#
_cell.length_a   1.000
_cell.length_b   1.000
_cell.length_c   1.000
_cell.angle_alpha   90.00
_cell.angle_beta   90.00
_cell.angle_gamma   90.00
#
_symmetry.space_group_name_H-M   'P 1'
#
loop_
_entity.id
_entity.type
_entity.pdbx_description
1 polymer ?
#
loop_
_entity_poly.entity_id
_entity_poly.type
_entity_poly.pdbx_seq_one_letter_code
_entity_poly.pdbx_strand_id
1 'polypeptide(L)'
;MNAITQAILNKSKLEIDLIKITNATENSFLMSLQGKATKIGIATATISAMTVDLVGPCGAFGRLDVPAIKMGSLGAEITIVEQLISIVDMEAFKAFVAAIMKDEDLTLRLENGHTTVKSMGMKSAIVYHKVLHLKGLKSLQATLLKTETAADGMKSIISMVNPSQFEVDLGTVIYEVQDKNGHRIGEQKGATYVQRGSSSLALHGTVTGEVLSGGTRFVGVDVEEKNWLKEIMGSIEVVVTV
;
A
#
# COMPACT_ATOMS: atom_id res chain seq x y z
N MET A 1 32.73 1.94 -19.95
CA MET A 1 31.83 3.10 -20.18
C MET A 1 30.51 2.92 -19.42
N ASN A 2 30.58 2.70 -18.09
CA ASN A 2 29.45 2.20 -17.30
C ASN A 2 29.06 3.11 -16.12
N ALA A 3 30.03 3.82 -15.55
CA ALA A 3 29.82 4.68 -14.38
C ALA A 3 28.90 5.89 -14.64
N ILE A 4 28.92 6.47 -15.85
CA ILE A 4 28.08 7.62 -16.19
C ILE A 4 26.61 7.21 -16.33
N THR A 5 26.33 6.11 -17.05
CA THR A 5 24.97 5.58 -17.20
C THR A 5 24.39 5.18 -15.83
N GLN A 6 25.20 4.50 -14.99
CA GLN A 6 24.81 4.18 -13.62
C GLN A 6 24.57 5.46 -12.79
N ALA A 7 25.42 6.48 -12.89
CA ALA A 7 25.27 7.73 -12.14
C ALA A 7 24.01 8.52 -12.54
N ILE A 8 23.68 8.55 -13.85
CA ILE A 8 22.45 9.18 -14.33
C ILE A 8 21.22 8.43 -13.81
N LEU A 9 21.23 7.09 -13.86
CA LEU A 9 20.14 6.28 -13.34
C LEU A 9 20.02 6.41 -11.82
N ASN A 10 21.11 6.49 -11.06
CA ASN A 10 21.04 6.73 -9.63
C ASN A 10 20.47 8.11 -9.29
N LYS A 11 20.70 9.11 -10.15
CA LYS A 11 20.16 10.47 -10.00
C LYS A 11 18.73 10.63 -10.51
N SER A 12 18.21 9.69 -11.31
CA SER A 12 16.83 9.77 -11.79
C SER A 12 15.85 9.53 -10.64
N LYS A 13 14.69 10.17 -10.70
CA LYS A 13 13.63 10.01 -9.71
C LYS A 13 12.57 9.05 -10.23
N LEU A 14 12.04 8.22 -9.34
CA LEU A 14 10.81 7.47 -9.58
C LEU A 14 9.78 8.02 -8.60
N GLU A 15 8.79 8.73 -9.13
CA GLU A 15 7.65 9.24 -8.39
C GLU A 15 6.52 8.22 -8.52
N ILE A 16 5.95 7.81 -7.40
CA ILE A 16 4.86 6.83 -7.37
C ILE A 16 3.55 7.57 -7.24
N ASP A 17 2.59 7.23 -8.11
CA ASP A 17 1.24 7.77 -8.11
C ASP A 17 0.27 6.84 -7.39
N LEU A 18 0.43 5.52 -7.58
CA LEU A 18 -0.46 4.51 -7.01
C LEU A 18 0.32 3.22 -6.72
N ILE A 19 0.08 2.64 -5.54
CA ILE A 19 0.36 1.25 -5.24
C ILE A 19 -0.96 0.63 -4.78
N LYS A 20 -1.40 -0.42 -5.45
CA LYS A 20 -2.61 -1.16 -5.08
C LYS A 20 -2.24 -2.58 -4.67
N ILE A 21 -2.72 -3.00 -3.50
CA ILE A 21 -2.54 -4.33 -2.92
C ILE A 21 -3.91 -4.98 -2.79
N THR A 22 -4.11 -6.11 -3.47
CA THR A 22 -5.38 -6.87 -3.47
C THR A 22 -5.16 -8.37 -3.42
N ASN A 23 -6.25 -9.13 -3.26
CA ASN A 23 -6.26 -10.59 -3.30
C ASN A 23 -5.20 -11.22 -2.39
N ALA A 24 -5.17 -10.76 -1.13
CA ALA A 24 -4.29 -11.31 -0.12
C ALA A 24 -4.56 -12.81 0.10
N THR A 25 -3.50 -13.62 0.05
CA THR A 25 -3.50 -15.03 0.48
C THR A 25 -2.64 -15.19 1.73
N GLU A 26 -2.33 -16.40 2.17
CA GLU A 26 -1.38 -16.59 3.30
C GLU A 26 0.07 -16.21 2.93
N ASN A 27 0.43 -16.26 1.65
CA ASN A 27 1.84 -16.17 1.20
C ASN A 27 2.03 -15.31 -0.06
N SER A 28 0.99 -14.62 -0.52
CA SER A 28 1.06 -13.76 -1.70
C SER A 28 -0.01 -12.67 -1.68
N PHE A 29 0.12 -11.73 -2.61
CA PHE A 29 -0.89 -10.73 -2.93
C PHE A 29 -0.71 -10.27 -4.38
N LEU A 30 -1.73 -9.65 -4.96
CA LEU A 30 -1.60 -8.93 -6.22
C LEU A 30 -1.18 -7.49 -5.96
N MET A 31 -0.18 -7.03 -6.71
CA MET A 31 0.31 -5.66 -6.66
C MET A 31 0.14 -4.98 -8.00
N SER A 32 -0.46 -3.79 -8.01
CA SER A 32 -0.35 -2.85 -9.13
C SER A 32 0.46 -1.65 -8.70
N LEU A 33 1.25 -1.11 -9.62
CA LEU A 33 2.08 0.07 -9.40
C LEU A 33 1.95 1.00 -10.59
N GLN A 34 1.70 2.28 -10.33
CA GLN A 34 1.79 3.35 -11.32
C GLN A 34 2.76 4.40 -10.81
N GLY A 35 3.64 4.84 -11.69
CA GLY A 35 4.55 5.91 -11.39
C GLY A 35 5.24 6.49 -12.61
N LYS A 36 6.04 7.51 -12.36
CA LYS A 36 6.74 8.27 -13.38
C LYS A 36 8.21 8.36 -13.05
N ALA A 37 9.04 7.89 -13.98
CA ALA A 37 10.49 8.07 -13.90
C ALA A 37 10.90 9.37 -14.59
N THR A 38 11.58 10.27 -13.86
CA THR A 38 11.98 11.62 -14.31
C THR A 38 13.46 11.91 -14.04
N LYS A 39 13.97 13.08 -14.49
CA LYS A 39 15.33 13.60 -14.23
C LYS A 39 16.49 12.75 -14.76
N ILE A 40 16.43 12.38 -16.04
CA ILE A 40 17.36 11.41 -16.67
C ILE A 40 18.20 12.07 -17.78
N GLY A 41 18.07 13.39 -17.94
CA GLY A 41 18.70 14.16 -19.01
C GLY A 41 17.88 14.16 -20.31
N ILE A 42 18.46 14.76 -21.36
CA ILE A 42 17.84 14.96 -22.68
C ILE A 42 17.87 13.72 -23.58
N ALA A 43 18.59 12.66 -23.19
CA ALA A 43 18.78 11.48 -24.01
C ALA A 43 17.63 10.48 -23.86
N THR A 44 17.14 9.95 -24.99
CA THR A 44 16.22 8.81 -24.97
C THR A 44 16.98 7.54 -24.60
N ALA A 45 16.36 6.68 -23.81
CA ALA A 45 16.95 5.43 -23.38
C ALA A 45 15.88 4.34 -23.25
N THR A 46 16.26 3.09 -23.46
CA THR A 46 15.42 1.94 -23.16
C THR A 46 16.11 1.11 -22.10
N ILE A 47 15.45 0.96 -20.95
CA ILE A 47 15.88 0.05 -19.89
C ILE A 47 15.17 -1.28 -20.16
N SER A 48 15.92 -2.37 -20.26
CA SER A 48 15.35 -3.70 -20.45
C SER A 48 14.53 -4.12 -19.22
N ALA A 49 13.55 -5.00 -19.44
CA ALA A 49 12.79 -5.61 -18.36
C ALA A 49 13.74 -6.31 -17.36
N MET A 50 13.35 -6.31 -16.10
CA MET A 50 14.17 -6.83 -15.00
C MET A 50 13.28 -7.23 -13.83
N THR A 51 13.82 -8.04 -12.93
CA THR A 51 13.21 -8.31 -11.62
C THR A 51 13.98 -7.53 -10.56
N VAL A 52 13.27 -6.90 -9.64
CA VAL A 52 13.84 -6.19 -8.48
C VAL A 52 13.34 -6.83 -7.18
N ASP A 53 14.15 -6.75 -6.13
CA ASP A 53 13.70 -7.06 -4.78
C ASP A 53 12.90 -5.88 -4.21
N LEU A 54 11.77 -6.19 -3.58
CA LEU A 54 10.97 -5.25 -2.79
C LEU A 54 11.51 -5.25 -1.36
N VAL A 55 12.22 -4.19 -0.99
CA VAL A 55 12.93 -4.09 0.29
C VAL A 55 12.30 -3.03 1.19
N GLY A 56 11.66 -3.51 2.26
CA GLY A 56 11.06 -2.69 3.30
C GLY A 56 12.06 -2.32 4.43
N PRO A 57 11.53 -1.92 5.60
CA PRO A 57 12.36 -1.55 6.76
C PRO A 57 13.22 -2.70 7.29
N CYS A 58 12.70 -3.94 7.28
CA CYS A 58 13.36 -5.11 7.87
C CYS A 58 14.01 -6.05 6.85
N GLY A 59 13.98 -5.73 5.55
CA GLY A 59 14.60 -6.56 4.51
C GLY A 59 13.73 -6.73 3.27
N ALA A 60 14.19 -7.63 2.38
CA ALA A 60 13.47 -7.99 1.16
C ALA A 60 12.29 -8.90 1.51
N PHE A 61 11.08 -8.56 1.07
CA PHE A 61 9.88 -9.34 1.37
C PHE A 61 9.22 -9.95 0.13
N GLY A 62 9.61 -9.53 -1.07
CA GLY A 62 9.07 -10.05 -2.33
C GLY A 62 9.90 -9.58 -3.52
N ARG A 63 9.46 -9.96 -4.72
CA ARG A 63 10.08 -9.56 -5.99
C ARG A 63 9.04 -8.98 -6.93
N LEU A 64 9.47 -7.99 -7.71
CA LEU A 64 8.65 -7.28 -8.68
C LEU A 64 9.33 -7.32 -10.05
N ASP A 65 8.63 -7.84 -11.04
CA ASP A 65 9.01 -7.74 -12.44
C ASP A 65 8.64 -6.37 -12.98
N VAL A 66 9.66 -5.60 -13.33
CA VAL A 66 9.54 -4.29 -13.95
C VAL A 66 9.62 -4.46 -15.46
N PRO A 67 8.60 -4.01 -16.22
CA PRO A 67 8.62 -4.11 -17.67
C PRO A 67 9.74 -3.24 -18.28
N ALA A 68 10.03 -3.46 -19.55
CA ALA A 68 10.98 -2.60 -20.26
C ALA A 68 10.49 -1.14 -20.27
N ILE A 69 11.35 -0.21 -19.87
CA ILE A 69 10.99 1.20 -19.71
C ILE A 69 11.60 2.00 -20.85
N LYS A 70 10.74 2.69 -21.62
CA LYS A 70 11.17 3.58 -22.71
C LYS A 70 11.20 5.02 -22.20
N MET A 71 12.39 5.52 -21.89
CA MET A 71 12.62 6.90 -21.44
C MET A 71 12.62 7.86 -22.62
N GLY A 72 11.71 8.83 -22.58
CA GLY A 72 11.74 10.03 -23.42
C GLY A 72 12.44 11.20 -22.72
N SER A 73 12.51 12.34 -23.40
CA SER A 73 13.08 13.58 -22.86
C SER A 73 12.33 14.13 -21.64
N LEU A 74 11.06 13.76 -21.47
CA LEU A 74 10.21 14.15 -20.34
C LEU A 74 10.10 13.05 -19.26
N GLY A 75 10.82 11.93 -19.42
CA GLY A 75 10.72 10.76 -18.56
C GLY A 75 9.95 9.61 -19.20
N ALA A 76 9.43 8.71 -18.36
CA ALA A 76 8.53 7.63 -18.77
C ALA A 76 7.53 7.32 -17.67
N GLU A 77 6.36 6.85 -18.08
CA GLU A 77 5.39 6.20 -17.20
C GLU A 77 5.76 4.73 -17.03
N ILE A 78 5.53 4.22 -15.84
CA ILE A 78 5.73 2.83 -15.47
C ILE A 78 4.41 2.35 -14.89
N THR A 79 3.82 1.34 -15.53
CA THR A 79 2.58 0.72 -15.11
C THR A 79 2.78 -0.78 -15.00
N ILE A 80 2.50 -1.30 -13.81
CA ILE A 80 2.45 -2.73 -13.50
C ILE A 80 1.03 -2.99 -13.00
N VAL A 81 0.37 -4.00 -13.56
CA VAL A 81 -1.02 -4.32 -13.27
C VAL A 81 -1.10 -5.72 -12.71
N GLU A 82 -1.69 -5.85 -11.52
CA GLU A 82 -2.07 -7.12 -10.89
C GLU A 82 -1.00 -8.20 -10.95
N GLN A 83 0.25 -7.84 -10.66
CA GLN A 83 1.33 -8.80 -10.60
C GLN A 83 1.27 -9.58 -9.29
N LEU A 84 1.33 -10.91 -9.37
CA LEU A 84 1.41 -11.76 -8.20
C LEU A 84 2.77 -11.63 -7.52
N ILE A 85 2.77 -11.11 -6.30
CA ILE A 85 3.96 -11.01 -5.45
C ILE A 85 3.93 -12.17 -4.46
N SER A 86 4.90 -13.06 -4.56
CA SER A 86 5.14 -14.09 -3.53
C SER A 86 5.92 -13.48 -2.37
N ILE A 87 5.46 -13.75 -1.15
CA ILE A 87 6.12 -13.30 0.08
C ILE A 87 7.29 -14.26 0.35
N VAL A 88 8.52 -13.75 0.21
CA VAL A 88 9.74 -14.56 0.42
C VAL A 88 10.26 -14.51 1.86
N ASP A 89 9.86 -13.47 2.61
CA ASP A 89 10.16 -13.29 4.03
C ASP A 89 8.94 -12.66 4.69
N MET A 90 8.24 -13.44 5.51
CA MET A 90 7.02 -13.01 6.17
C MET A 90 7.31 -11.96 7.25
N GLU A 91 8.42 -12.06 7.99
CA GLU A 91 8.74 -11.07 9.03
C GLU A 91 9.04 -9.71 8.41
N ALA A 92 9.83 -9.68 7.33
CA ALA A 92 10.10 -8.45 6.58
C ALA A 92 8.82 -7.87 5.96
N PHE A 93 7.92 -8.71 5.47
CA PHE A 93 6.63 -8.28 4.93
C PHE A 93 5.74 -7.67 6.02
N LYS A 94 5.61 -8.33 7.18
CA LYS A 94 4.82 -7.81 8.33
C LYS A 94 5.33 -6.45 8.78
N ALA A 95 6.65 -6.26 8.84
CA ALA A 95 7.25 -4.97 9.16
C ALA A 95 6.90 -3.89 8.11
N PHE A 96 6.89 -4.25 6.82
CA PHE A 96 6.49 -3.34 5.76
C PHE A 96 5.01 -2.94 5.85
N VAL A 97 4.10 -3.88 6.07
CA VAL A 97 2.68 -3.56 6.23
C VAL A 97 2.43 -2.74 7.50
N ALA A 98 3.10 -3.06 8.60
CA ALA A 98 3.02 -2.25 9.82
C ALA A 98 3.46 -0.79 9.58
N ALA A 99 4.53 -0.58 8.80
CA ALA A 99 4.98 0.76 8.40
C ALA A 99 3.94 1.49 7.53
N ILE A 100 3.30 0.80 6.57
CA ILE A 100 2.19 1.38 5.80
C ILE A 100 1.11 1.91 6.73
N MET A 101 0.75 1.16 7.78
CA MET A 101 -0.36 1.54 8.65
C MET A 101 0.00 2.61 9.68
N LYS A 102 1.22 2.57 10.25
CA LYS A 102 1.59 3.36 11.42
C LYS A 102 2.40 4.61 11.12
N ASP A 103 3.11 4.63 10.00
CA ASP A 103 4.02 5.73 9.68
C ASP A 103 3.35 6.74 8.75
N GLU A 104 3.72 8.02 8.92
CA GLU A 104 3.30 9.06 7.98
C GLU A 104 4.08 8.97 6.68
N ASP A 105 5.39 8.75 6.80
CA ASP A 105 6.32 8.54 5.70
C ASP A 105 7.03 7.20 5.87
N LEU A 106 7.11 6.42 4.80
CA LEU A 106 7.88 5.18 4.76
C LEU A 106 8.75 5.10 3.50
N THR A 107 9.76 4.26 3.57
CA THR A 107 10.68 4.01 2.46
C THR A 107 10.54 2.58 1.95
N LEU A 108 10.25 2.44 0.66
CA LEU A 108 10.34 1.18 -0.07
C LEU A 108 11.53 1.27 -1.03
N ARG A 109 12.40 0.27 -1.03
CA ARG A 109 13.53 0.21 -1.96
C ARG A 109 13.29 -0.87 -3.00
N LEU A 110 13.58 -0.54 -4.25
CA LEU A 110 13.69 -1.49 -5.35
C LEU A 110 15.18 -1.77 -5.54
N GLU A 111 15.62 -2.99 -5.24
CA GLU A 111 17.05 -3.34 -5.25
C GLU A 111 17.36 -4.52 -6.17
N ASN A 112 18.65 -4.75 -6.42
CA ASN A 112 19.18 -5.90 -7.16
C ASN A 112 18.61 -6.09 -8.59
N GLY A 113 18.15 -5.01 -9.24
CA GLY A 113 17.61 -5.05 -10.59
C GLY A 113 18.69 -5.09 -11.67
N HIS A 114 19.29 -6.24 -11.92
CA HIS A 114 20.28 -6.38 -12.99
C HIS A 114 19.63 -6.21 -14.36
N THR A 115 20.04 -5.19 -15.12
CA THR A 115 19.45 -4.90 -16.44
C THR A 115 20.45 -4.26 -17.40
N THR A 116 20.02 -4.01 -18.63
CA THR A 116 20.77 -3.27 -19.64
C THR A 116 20.02 -2.00 -20.02
N VAL A 117 20.75 -0.90 -20.17
CA VAL A 117 20.23 0.34 -20.77
C VAL A 117 20.78 0.49 -22.17
N LYS A 118 19.89 0.73 -23.13
CA LYS A 118 20.23 1.09 -24.52
C LYS A 118 19.95 2.56 -24.76
N SER A 119 20.95 3.33 -25.18
CA SER A 119 20.79 4.74 -25.56
C SER A 119 21.78 5.10 -26.66
N MET A 120 21.37 5.89 -27.65
CA MET A 120 22.22 6.35 -28.76
C MET A 120 23.05 5.23 -29.43
N GLY A 121 22.46 4.05 -29.61
CA GLY A 121 23.14 2.88 -30.21
C GLY A 121 24.08 2.12 -29.26
N MET A 122 24.35 2.63 -28.07
CA MET A 122 25.19 1.98 -27.05
C MET A 122 24.34 1.15 -26.09
N LYS A 123 24.94 0.09 -25.52
CA LYS A 123 24.37 -0.74 -24.47
C LYS A 123 25.29 -0.76 -23.25
N SER A 124 24.71 -0.62 -22.07
CA SER A 124 25.43 -0.63 -20.79
C SER A 124 24.69 -1.49 -19.78
N ALA A 125 25.39 -2.42 -19.12
CA ALA A 125 24.85 -3.23 -18.04
C ALA A 125 24.86 -2.44 -16.73
N ILE A 126 23.75 -2.41 -16.01
CA ILE A 126 23.57 -1.65 -14.77
C ILE A 126 22.90 -2.50 -13.69
N VAL A 127 22.99 -2.03 -12.46
CA VAL A 127 22.15 -2.51 -11.36
C VAL A 127 21.15 -1.41 -11.02
N TYR A 128 19.88 -1.69 -11.26
CA TYR A 128 18.78 -0.78 -10.96
C TYR A 128 18.54 -0.78 -9.46
N HIS A 129 18.59 0.43 -8.89
CA HIS A 129 18.31 0.70 -7.49
C HIS A 129 17.46 1.96 -7.41
N LYS A 130 16.33 1.89 -6.68
CA LYS A 130 15.48 3.04 -6.39
C LYS A 130 15.04 3.06 -4.95
N VAL A 131 15.06 4.26 -4.38
CA VAL A 131 14.46 4.56 -3.08
C VAL A 131 13.16 5.30 -3.35
N LEU A 132 12.04 4.74 -2.90
CA LEU A 132 10.70 5.30 -3.03
C LEU A 132 10.29 5.87 -1.68
N HIS A 133 9.97 7.16 -1.66
CA HIS A 133 9.42 7.84 -0.48
C HIS A 133 7.90 7.86 -0.63
N LEU A 134 7.22 7.15 0.25
CA LEU A 134 5.78 6.92 0.20
C LEU A 134 5.13 7.46 1.46
N LYS A 135 3.88 7.90 1.35
CA LYS A 135 3.07 8.23 2.52
C LYS A 135 2.31 7.01 2.97
N GLY A 136 2.29 6.75 4.28
CA GLY A 136 1.48 5.69 4.86
C GLY A 136 0.03 6.11 5.07
N LEU A 137 -0.73 5.23 5.71
CA LEU A 137 -2.13 5.37 6.05
C LEU A 137 -2.36 6.00 7.43
N LYS A 138 -1.30 6.41 8.15
CA LYS A 138 -1.44 7.16 9.41
C LYS A 138 -2.30 8.43 9.26
N SER A 139 -2.25 9.06 8.10
CA SER A 139 -3.01 10.26 7.78
C SER A 139 -4.39 9.97 7.18
N LEU A 140 -4.83 8.71 7.16
CA LEU A 140 -6.19 8.33 6.80
C LEU A 140 -7.16 8.98 7.77
N GLN A 141 -8.06 9.80 7.25
CA GLN A 141 -9.13 10.38 8.03
C GLN A 141 -10.38 9.56 7.84
N ALA A 142 -11.06 9.25 8.93
CA ALA A 142 -12.34 8.57 8.89
C ALA A 142 -13.38 9.41 9.65
N THR A 143 -14.64 9.33 9.26
CA THR A 143 -15.72 10.10 9.90
C THR A 143 -17.02 9.33 9.79
N LEU A 144 -17.67 9.08 10.92
CA LEU A 144 -19.02 8.51 10.92
C LEU A 144 -20.01 9.50 10.30
N LEU A 145 -20.63 9.10 9.20
CA LEU A 145 -21.64 9.90 8.51
C LEU A 145 -23.02 9.67 9.11
N LYS A 146 -23.38 8.41 9.35
CA LYS A 146 -24.69 8.04 9.90
C LYS A 146 -24.71 6.64 10.49
N THR A 147 -25.69 6.42 11.35
CA THR A 147 -26.06 5.12 11.91
C THR A 147 -27.53 4.83 11.66
N GLU A 148 -27.85 3.59 11.31
CA GLU A 148 -29.21 3.14 11.01
C GLU A 148 -29.48 1.83 11.75
N THR A 149 -30.71 1.62 12.21
CA THR A 149 -31.14 0.30 12.71
C THR A 149 -31.28 -0.66 11.54
N ALA A 150 -30.73 -1.87 11.67
CA ALA A 150 -30.79 -2.94 10.69
C ALA A 150 -31.30 -4.23 11.33
N ALA A 151 -31.68 -5.23 10.52
CA ALA A 151 -32.22 -6.50 11.01
C ALA A 151 -31.23 -7.27 11.91
N ASP A 152 -29.93 -7.08 11.68
CA ASP A 152 -28.79 -7.69 12.37
C ASP A 152 -28.15 -6.77 13.43
N GLY A 153 -28.82 -5.67 13.78
CA GLY A 153 -28.38 -4.72 14.80
C GLY A 153 -28.33 -3.30 14.27
N MET A 154 -27.13 -2.75 14.13
CA MET A 154 -26.87 -1.40 13.67
C MET A 154 -25.98 -1.42 12.42
N LYS A 155 -26.27 -0.51 11.50
CA LYS A 155 -25.44 -0.22 10.34
C LYS A 155 -24.78 1.15 10.52
N SER A 156 -23.46 1.21 10.41
CA SER A 156 -22.69 2.45 10.45
C SER A 156 -22.12 2.76 9.07
N ILE A 157 -22.26 4.00 8.59
CA ILE A 157 -21.61 4.46 7.36
C ILE A 157 -20.49 5.43 7.72
N ILE A 158 -19.28 5.09 7.32
CA ILE A 158 -18.06 5.83 7.62
C ILE A 158 -17.48 6.38 6.32
N SER A 159 -17.26 7.68 6.25
CA SER A 159 -16.45 8.31 5.20
C SER A 159 -14.97 8.10 5.49
N MET A 160 -14.17 7.86 4.46
CA MET A 160 -12.71 7.77 4.56
C MET A 160 -12.08 8.72 3.54
N VAL A 161 -11.03 9.43 3.95
CA VAL A 161 -10.22 10.28 3.08
C VAL A 161 -8.76 9.85 3.22
N ASN A 162 -8.25 9.19 2.18
CA ASN A 162 -6.90 8.65 2.13
C ASN A 162 -5.99 9.53 1.26
N PRO A 163 -5.06 10.30 1.84
CA PRO A 163 -4.13 11.14 1.10
C PRO A 163 -2.90 10.39 0.56
N SER A 164 -2.75 9.10 0.87
CA SER A 164 -1.57 8.30 0.51
C SER A 164 -1.61 7.81 -0.94
N GLN A 165 -0.50 7.20 -1.40
CA GLN A 165 -0.44 6.49 -2.68
C GLN A 165 -1.00 5.06 -2.60
N PHE A 166 -1.36 4.57 -1.41
CA PHE A 166 -1.76 3.18 -1.22
C PHE A 166 -3.26 3.00 -1.40
N GLU A 167 -3.62 1.96 -2.15
CA GLU A 167 -4.91 1.31 -2.09
C GLU A 167 -4.75 -0.10 -1.53
N VAL A 168 -5.50 -0.45 -0.49
CA VAL A 168 -5.36 -1.73 0.19
C VAL A 168 -6.73 -2.37 0.39
N ASP A 169 -6.86 -3.58 -0.14
CA ASP A 169 -7.99 -4.47 0.19
C ASP A 169 -7.66 -5.25 1.45
N LEU A 170 -8.42 -4.97 2.51
CA LEU A 170 -8.31 -5.61 3.82
C LEU A 170 -9.31 -6.76 3.99
N GLY A 171 -10.09 -7.08 2.97
CA GLY A 171 -11.16 -8.09 3.07
C GLY A 171 -12.27 -7.64 4.01
N THR A 172 -12.88 -8.61 4.68
CA THR A 172 -13.95 -8.38 5.65
C THR A 172 -13.36 -8.20 7.04
N VAL A 173 -13.18 -6.94 7.43
CA VAL A 173 -12.59 -6.58 8.72
C VAL A 173 -13.67 -6.63 9.80
N ILE A 174 -13.31 -7.21 10.95
CA ILE A 174 -14.07 -7.19 12.20
C ILE A 174 -13.56 -6.03 13.04
N TYR A 175 -14.45 -5.12 13.37
CA TYR A 175 -14.21 -3.92 14.16
C TYR A 175 -14.81 -4.05 15.56
N GLU A 176 -13.98 -3.87 16.57
CA GLU A 176 -14.46 -3.59 17.91
C GLU A 176 -14.96 -2.15 17.98
N VAL A 177 -16.21 -1.97 18.42
CA VAL A 177 -16.79 -0.64 18.65
C VAL A 177 -16.51 -0.26 20.10
N GLN A 178 -15.76 0.81 20.30
CA GLN A 178 -15.35 1.27 21.63
C GLN A 178 -15.93 2.64 21.95
N ASP A 179 -16.27 2.88 23.22
CA ASP A 179 -16.61 4.20 23.73
C ASP A 179 -15.37 5.13 23.81
N LYS A 180 -15.57 6.39 24.21
CA LYS A 180 -14.50 7.38 24.36
C LYS A 180 -13.40 6.98 25.35
N ASN A 181 -13.68 6.04 26.24
CA ASN A 181 -12.75 5.55 27.26
C ASN A 181 -12.04 4.27 26.81
N GLY A 182 -12.35 3.74 25.61
CA GLY A 182 -11.80 2.49 25.09
C GLY A 182 -12.54 1.23 25.56
N HIS A 183 -13.71 1.35 26.21
CA HIS A 183 -14.50 0.18 26.57
C HIS A 183 -15.26 -0.34 25.35
N ARG A 184 -15.17 -1.64 25.10
CA ARG A 184 -15.98 -2.31 24.09
C ARG A 184 -17.48 -2.16 24.38
N ILE A 185 -18.21 -1.61 23.40
CA ILE A 185 -19.67 -1.44 23.40
C ILE A 185 -20.35 -2.18 22.25
N GLY A 186 -19.59 -2.87 21.41
CA GLY A 186 -20.14 -3.62 20.29
C GLY A 186 -19.08 -4.22 19.38
N GLU A 187 -19.57 -4.84 18.32
CA GLU A 187 -18.76 -5.36 17.24
C GLU A 187 -19.52 -5.15 15.94
N GLN A 188 -18.82 -4.63 14.92
CA GLN A 188 -19.34 -4.54 13.57
C GLN A 188 -18.31 -5.06 12.58
N LYS A 189 -18.75 -5.47 11.40
CA LYS A 189 -17.86 -5.94 10.33
C LYS A 189 -18.28 -5.39 8.99
N GLY A 190 -17.34 -5.37 8.05
CA GLY A 190 -17.62 -4.96 6.68
C GLY A 190 -16.43 -5.14 5.75
N ALA A 191 -16.74 -5.30 4.46
CA ALA A 191 -15.74 -5.30 3.40
C ALA A 191 -15.02 -3.95 3.37
N THR A 192 -13.71 -3.98 3.58
CA THR A 192 -12.89 -2.79 3.82
C THR A 192 -11.85 -2.66 2.72
N TYR A 193 -12.10 -1.71 1.83
CA TYR A 193 -11.15 -1.28 0.81
C TYR A 193 -10.73 0.16 1.09
N VAL A 194 -9.47 0.35 1.46
CA VAL A 194 -8.90 1.68 1.67
C VAL A 194 -8.52 2.24 0.32
N GLN A 195 -9.46 2.90 -0.36
CA GLN A 195 -9.22 3.55 -1.65
C GLN A 195 -8.44 4.86 -1.46
N ARG A 196 -7.66 5.29 -2.46
CA ARG A 196 -7.04 6.61 -2.49
C ARG A 196 -8.13 7.68 -2.69
N GLY A 197 -7.99 8.81 -2.01
CA GLY A 197 -8.99 9.88 -2.02
C GLY A 197 -10.19 9.55 -1.14
N SER A 198 -11.38 9.99 -1.53
CA SER A 198 -12.60 9.82 -0.75
C SER A 198 -13.31 8.51 -1.07
N SER A 199 -13.70 7.77 -0.03
CA SER A 199 -14.50 6.55 -0.11
C SER A 199 -15.45 6.42 1.08
N SER A 200 -16.33 5.42 1.06
CA SER A 200 -17.22 5.12 2.18
C SER A 200 -17.22 3.64 2.51
N LEU A 201 -17.24 3.32 3.80
CA LEU A 201 -17.31 1.98 4.36
C LEU A 201 -18.65 1.80 5.07
N ALA A 202 -19.29 0.65 4.85
CA ALA A 202 -20.50 0.25 5.57
C ALA A 202 -20.18 -0.90 6.52
N LEU A 203 -20.47 -0.70 7.80
CA LEU A 203 -20.25 -1.68 8.86
C LEU A 203 -21.58 -2.14 9.43
N HIS A 204 -21.68 -3.42 9.76
CA HIS A 204 -22.88 -4.09 10.24
C HIS A 204 -22.59 -4.91 11.49
N GLY A 205 -23.48 -4.86 12.48
CA GLY A 205 -23.38 -5.69 13.67
C GLY A 205 -24.04 -5.06 14.90
N THR A 206 -23.80 -5.65 16.06
CA THR A 206 -24.47 -5.27 17.30
C THR A 206 -23.68 -4.23 18.09
N VAL A 207 -24.37 -3.18 18.55
CA VAL A 207 -23.84 -2.19 19.49
C VAL A 207 -24.84 -1.99 20.61
N THR A 208 -24.39 -2.10 21.86
CA THR A 208 -25.23 -2.01 23.07
C THR A 208 -25.29 -0.60 23.66
N GLY A 209 -24.50 0.35 23.14
CA GLY A 209 -24.46 1.76 23.54
C GLY A 209 -24.80 2.71 22.40
N GLU A 210 -24.83 4.01 22.70
CA GLU A 210 -24.97 5.05 21.67
C GLU A 210 -23.67 5.20 20.87
N VAL A 211 -23.76 5.08 19.56
CA VAL A 211 -22.67 5.43 18.64
C VAL A 211 -22.72 6.93 18.42
N LEU A 212 -21.88 7.66 19.15
CA LEU A 212 -21.76 9.11 19.10
C LEU A 212 -20.60 9.53 18.20
N SER A 213 -20.85 10.51 17.32
CA SER A 213 -19.79 11.19 16.57
C SER A 213 -18.83 11.92 17.53
N GLY A 214 -17.51 11.83 17.33
CA GLY A 214 -16.51 12.36 18.26
C GLY A 214 -16.24 11.53 19.51
N GLY A 215 -17.05 10.49 19.79
CA GLY A 215 -17.01 9.74 21.04
C GLY A 215 -16.92 8.22 20.88
N THR A 216 -16.95 7.70 19.65
CA THR A 216 -16.91 6.25 19.35
C THR A 216 -15.74 5.95 18.44
N ARG A 217 -15.04 4.84 18.69
CA ARG A 217 -13.93 4.36 17.86
C ARG A 217 -14.30 3.00 17.26
N PHE A 218 -13.94 2.80 16.00
CA PHE A 218 -13.97 1.47 15.38
C PHE A 218 -12.53 1.01 15.24
N VAL A 219 -12.16 -0.05 15.97
CA VAL A 219 -10.81 -0.60 15.98
C VAL A 219 -10.84 -1.94 15.25
N GLY A 220 -10.17 -2.03 14.11
CA GLY A 220 -10.04 -3.31 13.40
C GLY A 220 -9.23 -4.30 14.25
N VAL A 221 -9.83 -5.44 14.60
CA VAL A 221 -9.23 -6.45 15.49
C VAL A 221 -8.99 -7.81 14.85
N ASP A 222 -9.71 -8.14 13.77
CA ASP A 222 -9.54 -9.39 13.02
C ASP A 222 -10.07 -9.23 11.57
N VAL A 223 -9.81 -10.23 10.73
CA VAL A 223 -10.42 -10.39 9.39
C VAL A 223 -11.07 -11.78 9.27
N GLU A 224 -12.14 -11.88 8.49
CA GLU A 224 -12.82 -13.16 8.25
C GLU A 224 -12.00 -14.08 7.35
N GLU A 225 -11.32 -13.52 6.35
CA GLU A 225 -10.55 -14.28 5.38
C GLU A 225 -9.28 -14.87 6.01
N LYS A 226 -8.96 -16.12 5.62
CA LYS A 226 -7.72 -16.77 6.01
C LYS A 226 -6.58 -16.33 5.09
N ASN A 227 -5.94 -15.23 5.43
CA ASN A 227 -4.79 -14.67 4.70
C ASN A 227 -3.80 -14.03 5.68
N TRP A 228 -2.70 -13.45 5.15
CA TRP A 228 -1.67 -12.82 5.96
C TRP A 228 -2.19 -11.64 6.80
N LEU A 229 -3.34 -11.01 6.46
CA LEU A 229 -3.93 -9.93 7.25
C LEU A 229 -4.23 -10.44 8.67
N LYS A 230 -4.76 -11.66 8.80
CA LYS A 230 -5.08 -12.27 10.10
C LYS A 230 -3.87 -12.32 11.04
N GLU A 231 -2.69 -12.56 10.51
CA GLU A 231 -1.45 -12.63 11.29
C GLU A 231 -0.90 -11.25 11.71
N ILE A 232 -1.42 -10.17 11.13
CA ILE A 232 -0.98 -8.80 11.40
C ILE A 232 -2.07 -7.90 12.00
N MET A 233 -3.33 -8.36 12.06
CA MET A 233 -4.45 -7.60 12.65
C MET A 233 -4.33 -7.33 14.17
N GLY A 234 -3.30 -7.86 14.85
CA GLY A 234 -2.91 -7.44 16.21
C GLY A 234 -1.73 -6.45 16.28
N SER A 235 -1.04 -6.25 15.15
CA SER A 235 0.03 -5.25 14.99
C SER A 235 -0.45 -4.00 14.25
N ILE A 236 -1.68 -4.02 13.72
CA ILE A 236 -2.29 -2.96 12.94
C ILE A 236 -3.53 -2.50 13.69
N GLU A 237 -3.45 -1.34 14.34
CA GLU A 237 -4.64 -0.67 14.83
C GLU A 237 -5.19 0.19 13.68
N VAL A 238 -6.25 -0.27 13.03
CA VAL A 238 -7.07 0.64 12.21
C VAL A 238 -8.00 1.36 13.15
N VAL A 239 -7.53 2.44 13.76
CA VAL A 239 -8.36 3.30 14.61
C VAL A 239 -9.12 4.26 13.72
N VAL A 240 -10.37 3.93 13.42
CA VAL A 240 -11.31 4.92 12.89
C VAL A 240 -11.64 5.86 14.04
N THR A 241 -11.02 7.04 14.02
CA THR A 241 -11.43 8.15 14.87
C THR A 241 -12.60 8.83 14.18
N VAL A 242 -13.73 8.94 14.87
CA VAL A 242 -14.95 9.59 14.38
C VAL A 242 -14.99 11.05 14.78
#